data_AF-A0A2V7UP36-F1
#
_entry.id   AF-A0A2V7UP36-F1
#
_cell.length_a   1.000
_cell.length_b   1.000
_cell.length_c   1.000
_cell.angle_alpha   90.00
_cell.angle_beta   90.00
_cell.angle_gamma   90.00
#
_symmetry.space_group_name_H-M   'P 1'
#
loop_
_entity.id
_entity.type
_entity.pdbx_description
1 polymer ?
#
loop_
_entity_poly.entity_id
_entity_poly.type
_entity_poly.pdbx_seq_one_letter_code
_entity_poly.pdbx_strand_id
1 'polypeptide(L)'
;MAEEAPKRFLFTLAASLVTTGILFVVLLLGGWAYNYRRSSLHEGRLTRLLEKHPTVAPVLEGLRAEGGQLLGSPSGEPALRQAAARWGSARAAEVLRKGSKWPQTRVVQVGDMIYFLYFDSADVLRDFTSVSE
;
A
#
# COMPACT_ATOMS: atom_id res chain seq x y z
N MET A 1 -3.18 -25.55 57.36
CA MET A 1 -3.75 -24.72 56.28
C MET A 1 -2.67 -23.78 55.76
N ALA A 2 -1.76 -24.24 54.88
CA ALA A 2 -0.81 -23.37 54.17
C ALA A 2 0.02 -24.17 53.14
N GLU A 3 -0.56 -24.57 52.00
CA GLU A 3 0.28 -25.01 50.86
C GLU A 3 -0.41 -24.95 49.46
N GLU A 4 -1.48 -24.17 49.30
CA GLU A 4 -2.16 -24.05 47.99
C GLU A 4 -1.91 -22.72 47.26
N ALA A 5 -1.40 -21.70 47.97
CA ALA A 5 -1.18 -20.35 47.45
C ALA A 5 -0.22 -20.29 46.22
N PRO A 6 0.95 -20.98 46.20
CA PRO A 6 1.89 -20.83 45.09
C PRO A 6 1.39 -21.50 43.80
N LYS A 7 0.66 -22.63 43.92
CA LYS A 7 0.10 -23.34 42.76
C LYS A 7 -1.02 -22.55 42.13
N ARG A 8 -1.96 -22.01 42.92
CA ARG A 8 -3.02 -21.14 42.41
C ARG A 8 -2.44 -19.89 41.75
N PHE A 9 -1.44 -19.26 42.35
CA PHE A 9 -0.74 -18.13 41.76
C PHE A 9 -0.05 -18.50 40.43
N LEU A 10 0.64 -19.63 40.35
CA LEU A 10 1.24 -20.15 39.12
C LEU A 10 0.19 -20.42 38.03
N PHE A 11 -0.96 -20.99 38.39
CA PHE A 11 -2.07 -21.20 37.45
C PHE A 11 -2.69 -19.87 36.98
N THR A 12 -2.88 -18.90 37.86
CA THR A 12 -3.40 -17.58 37.49
C THR A 12 -2.41 -16.82 36.60
N LEU A 13 -1.11 -16.90 36.89
CA LEU A 13 -0.05 -16.29 36.08
C LEU A 13 0.02 -16.94 34.70
N ALA A 14 0.01 -18.28 34.64
CA ALA A 14 -0.01 -19.03 33.38
C ALA A 14 -1.26 -18.69 32.55
N ALA A 15 -2.44 -18.67 33.16
CA ALA A 15 -3.69 -18.30 32.49
C ALA A 15 -3.66 -16.85 31.97
N SER A 16 -3.11 -15.92 32.75
CA SER A 16 -2.97 -14.52 32.35
C SER A 16 -2.01 -14.37 31.17
N LEU A 17 -0.89 -15.09 31.17
CA LEU A 17 0.07 -15.11 30.06
C LEU A 17 -0.55 -15.69 28.79
N VAL A 18 -1.28 -16.81 28.91
CA VAL A 18 -1.98 -17.42 27.77
C VAL A 18 -3.02 -16.47 27.20
N THR A 19 -3.84 -15.84 28.05
CA THR A 19 -4.87 -14.90 27.62
C THR A 19 -4.27 -13.68 26.93
N THR A 20 -3.17 -13.14 27.47
CA THR A 20 -2.43 -12.03 26.88
C THR A 20 -1.82 -12.41 25.53
N GLY A 21 -1.24 -13.61 25.43
CA GLY A 21 -0.71 -14.15 24.18
C GLY A 21 -1.78 -14.30 23.11
N ILE A 22 -2.96 -14.82 23.48
CA ILE A 22 -4.10 -14.94 22.56
C ILE A 22 -4.56 -13.56 22.08
N LEU A 23 -4.72 -12.60 22.99
CA LEU A 23 -5.07 -11.21 22.64
C LEU A 23 -4.05 -10.59 21.68
N PHE A 24 -2.76 -10.78 21.93
CA PHE A 24 -1.70 -10.28 21.06
C PHE A 24 -1.80 -10.86 19.64
N VAL A 25 -2.04 -12.18 19.51
CA VAL A 25 -2.22 -12.84 18.21
C VAL A 25 -3.47 -12.32 17.48
N VAL A 26 -4.58 -12.10 18.19
CA VAL A 26 -5.80 -11.53 17.62
C VAL A 26 -5.56 -10.12 17.10
N LEU A 27 -4.83 -9.28 17.84
CA LEU A 27 -4.48 -7.92 17.40
C LEU A 27 -3.56 -7.93 16.17
N LEU A 28 -2.58 -8.83 16.12
CA LEU A 28 -1.73 -9.01 14.94
C LEU A 28 -2.53 -9.44 13.71
N LEU A 29 -3.40 -10.44 13.85
CA LEU A 29 -4.27 -10.92 12.77
C LEU A 29 -5.27 -9.85 12.32
N GLY A 30 -5.82 -9.09 13.26
CA GLY A 30 -6.73 -7.98 12.96
C GLY A 30 -6.03 -6.87 12.18
N GLY A 31 -4.83 -6.46 12.60
CA GLY A 31 -4.01 -5.49 11.88
C GLY A 31 -3.61 -5.98 10.49
N TRP A 32 -3.22 -7.25 10.38
CA TRP A 32 -2.92 -7.88 9.10
C TRP A 32 -4.13 -7.91 8.16
N ALA A 33 -5.29 -8.37 8.64
CA ALA A 33 -6.52 -8.44 7.85
C ALA A 33 -7.01 -7.05 7.42
N TYR A 34 -6.85 -6.03 8.28
CA TYR A 34 -7.15 -4.64 7.95
C TYR A 34 -6.24 -4.14 6.82
N ASN A 35 -4.93 -4.33 6.93
CA ASN A 35 -3.96 -3.93 5.90
C ASN A 35 -4.20 -4.69 4.58
N TYR A 36 -4.48 -6.00 4.65
CA TYR A 36 -4.78 -6.81 3.47
C TYR A 36 -6.06 -6.36 2.77
N ARG A 37 -7.15 -6.12 3.53
CA ARG A 37 -8.42 -5.62 2.97
C ARG A 37 -8.24 -4.24 2.34
N ARG A 38 -7.45 -3.37 2.96
CA ARG A 38 -7.17 -2.04 2.43
C ARG A 38 -6.41 -2.12 1.11
N SER A 39 -5.31 -2.87 1.05
CA SER A 39 -4.52 -3.06 -0.18
C SER A 39 -5.36 -3.66 -1.31
N SER A 40 -6.15 -4.70 -1.02
CA SER A 40 -7.01 -5.34 -2.03
C SER A 40 -8.13 -4.45 -2.55
N LEU A 41 -8.71 -3.57 -1.72
CA LEU A 41 -9.70 -2.59 -2.17
C LEU A 41 -9.11 -1.53 -3.10
N HIS A 42 -7.90 -1.06 -2.82
CA HIS A 42 -7.20 -0.10 -3.67
C HIS A 42 -6.76 -0.73 -4.99
N GLU A 43 -6.17 -1.92 -4.94
CA GLU A 43 -5.78 -2.68 -6.14
C GLU A 43 -7.01 -3.01 -7.01
N GLY A 44 -8.09 -3.52 -6.43
CA GLY A 44 -9.31 -3.84 -7.18
C GLY A 44 -10.03 -2.63 -7.78
N ARG A 45 -9.80 -1.42 -7.27
CA ARG A 45 -10.34 -0.17 -7.83
C ARG A 45 -9.49 0.30 -9.01
N LEU A 46 -8.16 0.26 -8.89
CA LEU A 46 -7.24 0.59 -9.97
C LEU A 46 -7.28 -0.41 -11.12
N THR A 47 -7.47 -1.70 -10.85
CA THR A 47 -7.70 -2.72 -11.88
C THR A 47 -8.96 -2.40 -12.70
N ARG A 48 -10.06 -2.00 -12.04
CA ARG A 48 -11.28 -1.55 -12.74
C ARG A 48 -11.10 -0.24 -13.51
N LEU A 49 -10.19 0.63 -13.07
CA LEU A 49 -9.83 1.84 -13.83
C LEU A 49 -8.99 1.48 -15.05
N LEU A 50 -8.04 0.54 -14.95
CA LEU A 50 -7.26 0.04 -16.08
C LEU A 50 -8.13 -0.54 -17.18
N GLU A 51 -9.17 -1.31 -16.83
CA GLU A 51 -10.12 -1.89 -17.80
C GLU A 51 -10.84 -0.83 -18.66
N LYS A 52 -10.96 0.40 -18.16
CA LYS A 52 -11.60 1.51 -18.87
C LYS A 52 -10.63 2.37 -19.67
N HIS A 53 -9.31 2.17 -19.52
CA HIS A 53 -8.26 2.96 -20.16
C HIS A 53 -8.53 4.49 -20.15
N PRO A 54 -8.81 5.09 -18.98
CA PRO A 54 -9.08 6.53 -18.89
C PRO A 54 -7.83 7.35 -19.20
N THR A 55 -8.06 8.58 -19.66
CA THR A 55 -7.00 9.57 -19.89
C THR A 55 -6.50 10.18 -18.56
N VAL A 56 -5.32 10.82 -18.58
CA VAL A 56 -4.66 11.40 -17.39
C VAL A 56 -5.58 12.27 -16.54
N ALA A 57 -6.34 13.19 -17.14
CA ALA A 57 -7.11 14.20 -16.40
C ALA A 57 -8.23 13.59 -15.52
N PRO A 58 -9.12 12.71 -16.03
CA PRO A 58 -10.10 12.00 -15.20
C PRO A 58 -9.49 11.18 -14.06
N VAL A 59 -8.34 10.54 -14.28
CA VAL A 59 -7.66 9.73 -13.25
C VAL A 59 -7.14 10.60 -12.13
N LEU A 60 -6.45 11.70 -12.47
CA LEU A 60 -5.93 12.62 -11.48
C LEU A 60 -7.03 13.34 -10.71
N GLU A 61 -8.13 13.69 -11.36
CA GLU A 61 -9.26 14.33 -10.70
C GLU A 61 -9.98 13.38 -9.74
N GLY A 62 -10.19 12.12 -10.14
CA GLY A 62 -10.73 11.08 -9.26
C GLY A 62 -9.85 10.85 -8.03
N LEU A 63 -8.53 10.78 -8.22
CA LEU A 63 -7.59 10.64 -7.10
C LEU A 63 -7.56 11.89 -6.21
N ARG A 64 -7.62 13.09 -6.79
CA ARG A 64 -7.70 14.35 -6.03
C ARG A 64 -8.97 14.42 -5.18
N ALA A 65 -10.11 13.99 -5.71
CA ALA A 65 -11.37 13.93 -4.97
C ALA A 65 -11.30 12.96 -3.76
N GLU A 66 -10.45 11.94 -3.82
CA GLU A 66 -10.15 11.02 -2.72
C GLU A 66 -9.09 11.57 -1.73
N GLY A 67 -8.68 12.83 -1.88
CA GLY A 67 -7.62 13.46 -1.07
C GLY A 67 -6.21 13.24 -1.63
N GLY A 68 -6.10 12.81 -2.88
CA GLY A 68 -4.84 12.53 -3.55
C GLY A 68 -4.02 13.78 -3.89
N GLN A 69 -2.73 13.73 -3.59
CA GLN A 69 -1.76 14.77 -3.91
C GLN A 69 -0.79 14.29 -4.98
N LEU A 70 -0.65 15.06 -6.07
CA LEU A 70 0.38 14.80 -7.07
C LEU A 70 1.76 15.12 -6.47
N LEU A 71 2.60 14.11 -6.29
CA LEU A 71 3.96 14.24 -5.79
C LEU A 71 4.95 14.60 -6.91
N GLY A 72 4.69 14.13 -8.12
CA GLY A 72 5.56 14.41 -9.26
C GLY A 72 5.08 13.81 -10.57
N SER A 73 5.65 14.31 -11.66
CA SER A 73 5.42 13.80 -13.02
C SER A 73 6.77 13.48 -13.67
N PRO A 74 7.45 12.39 -13.25
CA PRO A 74 8.76 12.06 -13.80
C PRO A 74 8.64 11.77 -15.30
N SER A 75 9.47 12.47 -16.08
CA SER A 75 9.60 12.31 -17.53
C SER A 75 11.01 11.79 -17.84
N GLY A 76 11.07 10.68 -18.55
CA GLY A 76 12.33 10.03 -18.91
C GLY A 76 12.98 9.23 -17.77
N GLU A 77 13.98 8.44 -18.16
CA GLU A 77 14.63 7.46 -17.29
C GLU A 77 15.31 8.06 -16.04
N PRO A 78 16.02 9.20 -16.10
CA PRO A 78 16.67 9.77 -14.92
C PRO A 78 15.67 10.25 -13.85
N ALA A 79 14.58 10.90 -14.26
CA ALA A 79 13.54 11.36 -13.35
C ALA A 79 12.78 10.18 -12.74
N LEU A 80 12.54 9.13 -13.53
CA LEU A 80 11.93 7.89 -13.04
C LEU A 80 12.81 7.20 -12.00
N ARG A 81 14.13 7.16 -12.20
CA ARG A 81 15.08 6.63 -11.20
C ARG A 81 15.04 7.39 -9.88
N GLN A 82 15.00 8.72 -9.93
CA GLN A 82 14.86 9.52 -8.71
C GLN A 82 13.52 9.28 -8.00
N ALA A 83 12.42 9.21 -8.76
CA ALA A 83 11.10 8.93 -8.19
C ALA A 83 11.01 7.53 -7.57
N ALA A 84 11.58 6.52 -8.23
CA ALA A 84 11.65 5.16 -7.71
C ALA A 84 12.53 5.05 -6.45
N ALA A 85 13.65 5.77 -6.40
CA ALA A 85 14.50 5.82 -5.22
C ALA A 85 13.84 6.54 -4.04
N ARG A 86 13.06 7.60 -4.32
CA ARG A 86 12.41 8.41 -3.30
C ARG A 86 11.15 7.78 -2.72
N TRP A 87 10.34 7.13 -3.57
CA TRP A 87 8.99 6.68 -3.20
C TRP A 87 8.69 5.22 -3.58
N GLY A 88 9.57 4.56 -4.31
CA GLY A 88 9.35 3.19 -4.78
C GLY A 88 9.49 2.13 -3.69
N SER A 89 10.22 2.43 -2.59
CA SER A 89 10.47 1.52 -1.46
C SER A 89 10.82 0.09 -1.94
N ALA A 90 10.20 -0.95 -1.37
CA ALA A 90 10.40 -2.34 -1.75
C ALA A 90 10.01 -2.67 -3.21
N ARG A 91 9.22 -1.82 -3.88
CA ARG A 91 8.80 -2.00 -5.29
C ARG A 91 9.57 -1.13 -6.27
N ALA A 92 10.67 -0.49 -5.87
CA ALA A 92 11.46 0.40 -6.74
C ALA A 92 11.89 -0.28 -8.05
N ALA A 93 12.32 -1.55 -8.01
CA ALA A 93 12.69 -2.32 -9.19
C ALA A 93 11.50 -2.56 -10.14
N GLU A 94 10.30 -2.78 -9.60
CA GLU A 94 9.08 -2.90 -10.40
C GLU A 94 8.72 -1.56 -11.05
N VAL A 95 8.86 -0.46 -10.30
CA VAL A 95 8.58 0.89 -10.79
C VAL A 95 9.47 1.23 -11.99
N LEU A 96 10.75 0.90 -11.91
CA LEU A 96 11.71 1.11 -13.01
C LEU A 96 11.37 0.25 -14.23
N ARG A 97 11.07 -1.04 -14.00
CA ARG A 97 10.75 -1.99 -15.07
C ARG A 97 9.47 -1.64 -15.82
N LYS A 98 8.45 -1.14 -15.12
CA LYS A 98 7.18 -0.72 -15.73
C LYS A 98 7.28 0.67 -16.34
N GLY A 99 7.88 1.62 -15.62
CA GLY A 99 8.02 2.99 -16.08
C GLY A 99 8.96 3.15 -17.28
N SER A 100 9.91 2.23 -17.51
CA SER A 100 10.74 2.25 -18.72
C SER A 100 9.97 1.90 -20.00
N LYS A 101 8.80 1.25 -19.89
CA LYS A 101 7.97 0.87 -21.04
C LYS A 101 7.06 1.99 -21.53
N TRP A 102 6.85 3.01 -20.70
CA TRP A 102 5.84 4.04 -20.92
C TRP A 102 6.46 5.43 -20.84
N PRO A 103 6.15 6.34 -21.77
CA PRO A 103 6.79 7.65 -21.86
C PRO A 103 6.44 8.57 -20.69
N GLN A 104 5.27 8.36 -20.07
CA GLN A 104 4.75 9.26 -19.05
C GLN A 104 4.44 8.50 -17.76
N THR A 105 4.92 9.02 -16.64
CA THR A 105 4.58 8.52 -15.30
C THR A 105 4.02 9.67 -14.45
N ARG A 106 3.02 9.38 -13.61
CA ARG A 106 2.52 10.28 -12.57
C ARG A 106 2.62 9.60 -11.22
N VAL A 107 3.13 10.32 -10.24
CA VAL A 107 3.26 9.84 -8.86
C VAL A 107 2.25 10.57 -8.00
N VAL A 108 1.27 9.85 -7.45
CA VAL A 108 0.18 10.41 -6.65
C VAL A 108 0.17 9.73 -5.29
N GLN A 109 0.13 10.51 -4.21
CA GLN A 109 -0.07 10.00 -2.86
C GLN A 109 -1.55 10.12 -2.49
N VAL A 110 -2.15 9.06 -1.96
CA VAL A 110 -3.48 9.08 -1.35
C VAL A 110 -3.37 8.43 0.02
N GLY A 111 -3.41 9.24 1.08
CA GLY A 111 -3.13 8.78 2.43
C GLY A 111 -1.68 8.27 2.56
N ASP A 112 -1.53 7.00 2.95
CA ASP A 112 -0.27 6.26 3.08
C ASP A 112 0.15 5.49 1.81
N MET A 113 -0.66 5.57 0.75
CA MET A 113 -0.40 4.88 -0.51
C MET A 113 0.21 5.83 -1.53
N ILE A 114 1.29 5.39 -2.18
CA ILE A 114 1.89 6.05 -3.33
C ILE A 114 1.58 5.24 -4.59
N TYR A 115 0.94 5.89 -5.55
CA TYR A 115 0.63 5.34 -6.86
C TYR A 115 1.58 5.88 -7.91
N PHE A 116 2.26 4.97 -8.58
CA PHE A 116 2.94 5.21 -9.85
C PHE A 116 1.97 4.81 -10.96
N LEU A 117 1.50 5.78 -11.73
CA LEU A 117 0.57 5.60 -12.83
C LEU A 117 1.34 5.76 -14.14
N TYR A 118 1.24 4.79 -15.03
CA TYR A 118 1.97 4.76 -16.29
C TYR A 118 1.03 5.01 -17.46
N PHE A 119 1.36 6.03 -18.25
CA PHE A 119 0.56 6.48 -19.39
C PHE A 119 1.35 6.34 -20.69
N ASP A 120 0.64 6.00 -21.76
CA ASP A 120 1.22 6.01 -23.10
C ASP A 120 1.32 7.43 -23.69
N SER A 121 1.76 7.52 -24.94
CA SER A 121 1.88 8.79 -25.67
C SER A 121 0.52 9.47 -25.95
N ALA A 122 -0.58 8.75 -25.81
CA ALA A 122 -1.94 9.26 -25.97
C ALA A 122 -2.57 9.64 -24.60
N ASP A 123 -1.75 9.74 -23.55
CA ASP A 123 -2.16 10.02 -22.18
C ASP A 123 -3.18 9.01 -21.62
N VAL A 124 -3.18 7.78 -22.14
CA VAL A 124 -4.05 6.70 -21.68
C VAL A 124 -3.35 5.88 -20.61
N LEU A 125 -4.05 5.59 -19.50
CA LEU A 125 -3.52 4.76 -18.43
C LEU A 125 -3.33 3.31 -18.94
N ARG A 126 -2.09 2.82 -18.84
CA ARG A 126 -1.71 1.47 -19.32
C ARG A 126 -1.32 0.52 -18.22
N ASP A 127 -0.73 1.02 -17.15
CA ASP A 127 -0.30 0.20 -16.02
C ASP A 127 -0.23 1.07 -14.76
N PHE A 128 -0.11 0.43 -13.60
CA PHE A 128 0.18 1.10 -12.35
C PHE A 128 1.03 0.24 -11.42
N THR A 129 1.66 0.89 -10.44
CA THR A 129 2.26 0.26 -9.28
C THR A 129 1.86 1.03 -8.03
N SER A 130 1.30 0.34 -7.05
CA SER A 130 0.98 0.89 -5.74
C SER A 130 2.05 0.48 -4.72
N VAL A 131 2.46 1.44 -3.89
CA VAL A 131 3.40 1.23 -2.78
C VAL A 131 2.71 1.75 -1.52
N SER A 132 2.66 0.94 -0.47
CA SER A 132 2.33 1.43 0.87
C SER A 132 3.63 1.77 1.58
N GLU A 133 3.72 2.95 2.20
CA GLU A 133 4.77 3.21 3.21
C GLU A 133 4.58 2.36 4.47
#